data_AF-A0A9Q4A346-F1
#
_entry.id   AF-A0A9Q4A346-F1
#
_cell.length_a   1.000
_cell.length_b   1.000
_cell.length_c   1.000
_cell.angle_alpha   90.00
_cell.angle_beta   90.00
_cell.angle_gamma   90.00
#
_symmetry.space_group_name_H-M   'P 1'
#
loop_
_entity.id
_entity.type
_entity.pdbx_description
1 polymer ?
#
loop_
_entity_poly.entity_id
_entity_poly.type
_entity_poly.pdbx_seq_one_letter_code
_entity_poly.pdbx_strand_id
1 'polypeptide(L)'
;CFMHFELLHPTRGTIGMDGVVCGPLGRPASRLFTPGLGPSKRPPIFNSDGIHALEMVPEAHTVAMCRILARSKGLLVGGSTATVIAAVHAWRERIEPGAVVVALSPDWGERYLDTLYDDHWVEQRFGRDVLNMTLADLSVPPAAPALCGSELARESGGSGMTPSRASSLPPDFSSWTVWLAAERLKRAPFHVVDGEVVARLLAADPLACIDDVQTAYLDHEAGRTINPDSYFLRFPEAPANRIIALPASLTGDQPVSGIKWISSFPGNVESGLQRASAVLILNDPLTGYAFACLEASRISAMRTAASAVLGARWMNRQQRHVGRMAFVGAGFIARTILDMFVSDGWSMDTVSVFDQHEDSMLALIKHAAGCHQLRSEAADLHDCLQADVVVFATTAPSPYVLEPIFRPGQLLLNISLRDLGPEVIAQANNILDDVEHCLKAQTSPDLAVQQYRDRSFITGTLAQLMAGQVELAPDRASIFSPFGLGVLDLAVGQRLYQQALAEGSAVPVPRFFFESSRW
;
A
#
# COMPACT_ATOMS: atom_id res chain seq x y z
N CYS A 1 -12.99 -16.58 1.84
CA CYS A 1 -12.72 -17.60 2.88
C CYS A 1 -13.36 -18.95 2.54
N PHE A 2 -14.67 -19.03 2.30
CA PHE A 2 -15.35 -20.29 1.98
C PHE A 2 -14.74 -21.05 0.79
N MET A 3 -14.59 -20.40 -0.37
CA MET A 3 -13.93 -20.99 -1.55
C MET A 3 -12.51 -21.51 -1.26
N HIS A 4 -11.77 -20.88 -0.34
CA HIS A 4 -10.41 -21.31 0.02
C HIS A 4 -10.41 -22.60 0.85
N PHE A 5 -11.39 -22.76 1.74
CA PHE A 5 -11.55 -24.00 2.52
C PHE A 5 -12.06 -25.16 1.63
N GLU A 6 -12.97 -24.88 0.71
CA GLU A 6 -13.52 -25.86 -0.22
C GLU A 6 -12.45 -26.40 -1.20
N LEU A 7 -11.58 -25.52 -1.72
CA LEU A 7 -10.47 -25.90 -2.60
C LEU A 7 -9.39 -26.77 -1.93
N LEU A 8 -9.13 -26.56 -0.63
CA LEU A 8 -8.05 -27.26 0.09
C LEU A 8 -8.53 -28.49 0.86
N HIS A 9 -9.81 -28.55 1.22
CA HIS A 9 -10.37 -29.60 2.07
C HIS A 9 -11.82 -29.99 1.66
N PRO A 10 -12.02 -30.65 0.51
CA PRO A 10 -13.34 -30.92 -0.08
C PRO A 10 -14.25 -31.88 0.72
N THR A 11 -13.73 -32.54 1.76
CA THR A 11 -14.50 -33.43 2.65
C THR A 11 -15.05 -32.74 3.89
N ARG A 12 -14.87 -31.41 4.05
CA ARG A 12 -15.32 -30.67 5.24
C ARG A 12 -16.65 -29.94 4.97
N GLY A 13 -17.69 -30.35 5.68
CA GLY A 13 -18.94 -29.59 5.76
C GLY A 13 -18.69 -28.22 6.35
N THR A 14 -19.10 -27.16 5.64
CA THR A 14 -18.87 -25.78 6.04
C THR A 14 -20.18 -25.08 6.37
N ILE A 15 -20.34 -24.65 7.63
CA ILE A 15 -21.57 -24.01 8.12
C ILE A 15 -21.35 -22.49 8.14
N GLY A 16 -22.19 -21.75 7.42
CA GLY A 16 -22.26 -20.29 7.49
C GLY A 16 -23.19 -19.89 8.64
N MET A 17 -22.90 -18.79 9.34
CA MET A 17 -23.72 -18.32 10.45
C MET A 17 -24.16 -16.88 10.19
N ASP A 18 -25.41 -16.54 10.51
CA ASP A 18 -25.90 -15.16 10.44
C ASP A 18 -26.72 -14.82 11.70
N GLY A 19 -26.57 -13.58 12.17
CA GLY A 19 -27.46 -13.03 13.20
C GLY A 19 -28.81 -12.72 12.56
N VAL A 20 -29.92 -12.86 13.28
CA VAL A 20 -31.24 -12.66 12.67
C VAL A 20 -31.39 -11.26 12.04
N VAL A 21 -31.39 -11.21 10.70
CA VAL A 21 -32.04 -10.16 9.89
C VAL A 21 -32.75 -10.80 8.70
N CYS A 22 -33.69 -11.71 8.97
CA CYS A 22 -34.77 -11.99 8.03
C CYS A 22 -35.96 -12.52 8.83
N GLY A 23 -37.10 -11.84 8.75
CA GLY A 23 -38.36 -12.54 8.98
C GLY A 23 -38.50 -13.66 7.93
N PRO A 24 -39.30 -14.70 8.18
CA PRO A 24 -39.64 -15.67 7.14
C PRO A 24 -40.07 -14.90 5.87
N LEU A 25 -39.55 -15.34 4.72
CA LEU A 25 -39.72 -14.74 3.38
C LEU A 25 -40.98 -13.85 3.30
N GLY A 26 -40.78 -12.52 3.34
CA GLY A 26 -41.85 -11.53 3.15
C GLY A 26 -42.25 -10.67 4.35
N ARG A 27 -41.54 -10.67 5.49
CA ARG A 27 -41.75 -9.67 6.58
C ARG A 27 -40.62 -8.64 6.68
N PRO A 28 -40.93 -7.37 7.04
CA PRO A 28 -39.92 -6.31 7.13
C PRO A 28 -38.88 -6.58 8.23
N ALA A 29 -37.63 -6.18 7.97
CA ALA A 29 -36.52 -6.32 8.91
C ALA A 29 -36.78 -5.53 10.21
N SER A 30 -36.61 -6.19 11.36
CA SER A 30 -36.60 -5.53 12.67
C SER A 30 -35.30 -4.76 12.89
N ARG A 31 -35.34 -3.71 13.71
CA ARG A 31 -34.17 -2.93 14.10
C ARG A 31 -33.24 -3.78 14.99
N LEU A 32 -31.98 -3.92 14.59
CA LEU A 32 -30.93 -4.53 15.40
C LEU A 32 -30.55 -3.61 16.57
N PHE A 33 -30.42 -4.17 17.77
CA PHE A 33 -29.98 -3.43 18.97
C PHE A 33 -28.56 -3.80 19.41
N THR A 34 -28.08 -4.98 19.05
CA THR A 34 -26.75 -5.48 19.36
C THR A 34 -25.68 -4.70 18.57
N PRO A 35 -24.81 -3.93 19.23
CA PRO A 35 -23.74 -3.19 18.54
C PRO A 35 -22.72 -4.15 17.93
N GLY A 36 -22.19 -3.79 16.74
CA GLY A 36 -21.12 -4.55 16.09
C GLY A 36 -21.56 -5.70 15.18
N LEU A 37 -22.83 -6.12 15.20
CA LEU A 37 -23.41 -6.95 14.14
C LEU A 37 -23.75 -6.04 12.95
N GLY A 38 -23.37 -6.48 11.74
CA GLY A 38 -23.42 -5.67 10.51
C GLY A 38 -24.80 -5.08 10.18
N PRO A 39 -24.88 -4.21 9.15
CA PRO A 39 -26.13 -3.53 8.80
C PRO A 39 -27.24 -4.54 8.50
N SER A 40 -28.50 -4.14 8.73
CA SER A 40 -29.71 -4.93 8.43
C SER A 40 -29.97 -5.18 6.92
N LYS A 41 -28.92 -5.25 6.11
CA LYS A 41 -28.93 -5.48 4.66
C LYS A 41 -27.89 -6.54 4.31
N ARG A 42 -28.28 -7.47 3.45
CA ARG A 42 -27.36 -8.44 2.83
C ARG A 42 -26.23 -7.69 2.11
N PRO A 43 -24.95 -7.92 2.45
CA PRO A 43 -23.83 -7.30 1.74
C PRO A 43 -23.76 -7.78 0.28
N PRO A 44 -23.41 -6.92 -0.69
CA PRO A 44 -23.22 -7.33 -2.09
C PRO A 44 -22.15 -8.42 -2.26
N ILE A 45 -21.21 -8.51 -1.31
CA ILE A 45 -20.12 -9.49 -1.28
C ILE A 45 -20.56 -10.87 -0.75
N PHE A 46 -21.79 -11.02 -0.23
CA PHE A 46 -22.25 -12.29 0.33
C PHE A 46 -22.72 -13.24 -0.77
N ASN A 47 -21.91 -14.27 -1.05
CA ASN A 47 -22.29 -15.42 -1.86
C ASN A 47 -22.65 -16.61 -0.94
N SER A 48 -23.81 -17.22 -1.18
CA SER A 48 -24.29 -18.40 -0.47
C SER A 48 -23.75 -19.73 -1.04
N ASP A 49 -23.11 -19.70 -2.21
CA ASP A 49 -22.53 -20.89 -2.83
C ASP A 49 -21.47 -21.52 -1.90
N GLY A 50 -21.56 -22.83 -1.66
CA GLY A 50 -20.67 -23.58 -0.77
C GLY A 50 -21.05 -23.57 0.73
N ILE A 51 -22.10 -22.84 1.12
CA ILE A 51 -22.64 -22.89 2.50
C ILE A 51 -23.52 -24.13 2.66
N HIS A 52 -23.16 -25.03 3.57
CA HIS A 52 -23.88 -26.29 3.80
C HIS A 52 -25.10 -26.11 4.70
N ALA A 53 -25.04 -25.13 5.62
CA ALA A 53 -26.15 -24.76 6.46
C ALA A 53 -26.00 -23.32 6.96
N LEU A 54 -27.13 -22.71 7.29
CA LEU A 54 -27.24 -21.37 7.87
C LEU A 54 -27.97 -21.46 9.21
N GLU A 55 -27.32 -21.06 10.30
CA GLU A 55 -27.96 -20.96 11.62
C GLU A 55 -28.33 -19.51 11.91
N MET A 56 -29.56 -19.31 12.36
CA MET A 56 -30.11 -18.00 12.70
C MET A 56 -30.14 -17.83 14.22
N VAL A 57 -29.30 -16.94 14.75
CA VAL A 57 -29.18 -16.74 16.21
C VAL A 57 -30.00 -15.51 16.66
N PRO A 58 -30.94 -15.65 17.60
CA PRO A 58 -31.64 -14.52 18.20
C PRO A 58 -30.70 -13.57 18.93
N GLU A 59 -30.91 -12.25 18.82
CA GLU A 59 -30.06 -11.25 19.53
C GLU A 59 -30.02 -11.48 21.05
N ALA A 60 -31.13 -11.88 21.66
CA ALA A 60 -31.17 -12.24 23.07
C ALA A 60 -30.19 -13.38 23.42
N HIS A 61 -30.02 -14.36 22.52
CA HIS A 61 -29.08 -15.46 22.71
C HIS A 61 -27.63 -14.99 22.55
N THR A 62 -27.38 -14.05 21.64
CA THR A 62 -26.07 -13.38 21.52
C THR A 62 -25.71 -12.65 22.82
N VAL A 63 -26.61 -11.82 23.34
CA VAL A 63 -26.39 -11.09 24.61
C VAL A 63 -26.20 -12.06 25.77
N ALA A 64 -27.05 -13.07 25.88
CA ALA A 64 -26.91 -14.11 26.91
C ALA A 64 -25.56 -14.84 26.80
N MET A 65 -25.12 -15.20 25.60
CA MET A 65 -23.86 -15.89 25.37
C MET A 65 -22.64 -15.04 25.76
N CYS A 66 -22.63 -13.73 25.43
CA CYS A 66 -21.60 -12.80 25.93
C CYS A 66 -21.44 -12.93 27.45
N ARG A 67 -22.57 -12.86 28.16
CA ARG A 67 -22.60 -12.85 29.63
C ARG A 67 -22.26 -14.22 30.23
N ILE A 68 -22.70 -15.31 29.60
CA ILE A 68 -22.36 -16.68 30.01
C ILE A 68 -20.86 -16.92 29.90
N LEU A 69 -20.22 -16.51 28.80
CA LEU A 69 -18.78 -16.67 28.61
C LEU A 69 -17.98 -15.84 29.61
N ALA A 70 -18.41 -14.60 29.87
CA ALA A 70 -17.77 -13.76 30.89
C ALA A 70 -17.86 -14.40 32.28
N ARG A 71 -19.04 -14.86 32.70
CA ARG A 71 -19.24 -15.46 34.04
C ARG A 71 -18.59 -16.83 34.20
N SER A 72 -18.65 -17.68 33.19
CA SER A 72 -18.24 -19.09 33.31
C SER A 72 -16.79 -19.36 32.88
N LYS A 73 -16.23 -18.52 32.00
CA LYS A 73 -14.89 -18.71 31.42
C LYS A 73 -13.96 -17.50 31.60
N GLY A 74 -14.45 -16.38 32.16
CA GLY A 74 -13.68 -15.14 32.25
C GLY A 74 -13.41 -14.48 30.90
N LEU A 75 -14.18 -14.84 29.86
CA LEU A 75 -13.99 -14.35 28.50
C LEU A 75 -14.99 -13.23 28.20
N LEU A 76 -14.49 -12.01 28.11
CA LEU A 76 -15.29 -10.82 27.80
C LEU A 76 -15.33 -10.58 26.28
N VAL A 77 -16.30 -11.17 25.58
CA VAL A 77 -16.37 -11.15 24.09
C VAL A 77 -17.38 -10.15 23.52
N GLY A 78 -17.23 -9.78 22.25
CA GLY A 78 -18.18 -8.93 21.54
C GLY A 78 -19.38 -9.69 20.99
N GLY A 79 -20.36 -8.95 20.46
CA GLY A 79 -21.61 -9.50 19.95
C GLY A 79 -21.42 -10.42 18.73
N SER A 80 -20.45 -10.16 17.86
CA SER A 80 -20.21 -11.01 16.69
C SER A 80 -19.65 -12.37 17.09
N THR A 81 -18.68 -12.38 18.00
CA THR A 81 -18.10 -13.58 18.60
C THR A 81 -19.15 -14.39 19.33
N ALA A 82 -19.95 -13.76 20.20
CA ALA A 82 -20.97 -14.47 20.96
C ALA A 82 -22.06 -15.08 20.06
N THR A 83 -22.39 -14.44 18.94
CA THR A 83 -23.31 -14.99 17.93
C THR A 83 -22.77 -16.29 17.34
N VAL A 84 -21.48 -16.32 16.97
CA VAL A 84 -20.83 -17.52 16.42
C VAL A 84 -20.80 -18.65 17.46
N ILE A 85 -20.46 -18.36 18.71
CA ILE A 85 -20.41 -19.37 19.77
C ILE A 85 -21.81 -19.90 20.12
N ALA A 86 -22.83 -19.03 20.14
CA ALA A 86 -24.23 -19.44 20.32
C ALA A 86 -24.69 -20.37 19.19
N ALA A 87 -24.30 -20.10 17.94
CA ALA A 87 -24.62 -20.96 16.81
C ALA A 87 -23.94 -22.34 16.92
N VAL A 88 -22.66 -22.38 17.29
CA VAL A 88 -21.94 -23.65 17.53
C VAL A 88 -22.60 -24.44 18.65
N HIS A 89 -23.02 -23.78 19.73
CA HIS A 89 -23.75 -24.43 20.81
C HIS A 89 -25.10 -24.98 20.36
N ALA A 90 -25.85 -24.26 19.51
CA ALA A 90 -27.10 -24.77 18.94
C ALA A 90 -26.87 -25.99 18.03
N TRP A 91 -25.77 -26.00 17.28
CA TRP A 91 -25.40 -27.08 16.35
C TRP A 91 -24.77 -28.31 17.01
N ARG A 92 -24.40 -28.24 18.29
CA ARG A 92 -23.59 -29.26 18.99
C ARG A 92 -24.09 -30.70 18.82
N GLU A 93 -25.40 -30.93 18.70
CA GLU A 93 -26.00 -32.27 18.55
C GLU A 93 -26.01 -32.78 17.11
N ARG A 94 -25.79 -31.88 16.13
CA ARG A 94 -25.69 -32.18 14.69
C ARG A 94 -24.25 -32.32 14.22
N ILE A 95 -23.27 -31.98 15.07
CA ILE A 95 -21.85 -32.10 14.76
C ILE A 95 -21.44 -33.56 14.98
N GLU A 96 -20.89 -34.19 13.94
CA GLU A 96 -20.46 -35.59 14.01
C GLU A 96 -19.42 -35.82 15.12
N PRO A 97 -19.51 -36.92 15.89
CA PRO A 97 -18.50 -37.26 16.87
C PRO A 97 -17.10 -37.35 16.24
N GLY A 98 -16.15 -36.59 16.78
CA GLY A 98 -14.77 -36.53 16.26
C GLY A 98 -14.51 -35.45 15.21
N ALA A 99 -15.53 -34.69 14.80
CA ALA A 99 -15.34 -33.53 13.93
C ALA A 99 -14.51 -32.42 14.60
N VAL A 100 -13.69 -31.73 13.80
CA VAL A 100 -12.95 -30.54 14.23
C VAL A 100 -13.75 -29.30 13.88
N VAL A 101 -14.16 -28.54 14.90
CA VAL A 101 -14.95 -27.31 14.73
C VAL A 101 -14.02 -26.10 14.76
N VAL A 102 -14.10 -25.26 13.73
CA VAL A 102 -13.40 -23.97 13.67
C VAL A 102 -14.44 -22.85 13.75
N ALA A 103 -14.38 -22.05 14.81
CA ALA A 103 -15.24 -20.89 15.02
C ALA A 103 -14.44 -19.59 14.84
N LEU A 104 -14.88 -18.70 13.93
CA LEU A 104 -14.23 -17.41 13.70
C LEU A 104 -14.86 -16.36 14.61
N SER A 105 -14.09 -15.86 15.57
CA SER A 105 -14.54 -14.93 16.62
C SER A 105 -13.84 -13.57 16.44
N PRO A 106 -14.48 -12.56 15.84
CA PRO A 106 -13.78 -11.37 15.33
C PRO A 106 -13.65 -10.20 16.32
N ASP A 107 -14.30 -10.25 17.48
CA ASP A 107 -14.43 -9.09 18.38
C ASP A 107 -14.40 -9.41 19.88
N TRP A 108 -13.75 -8.53 20.65
CA TRP A 108 -13.72 -8.55 22.11
C TRP A 108 -14.78 -7.59 22.72
N GLY A 109 -15.05 -7.78 24.01
CA GLY A 109 -16.20 -7.21 24.71
C GLY A 109 -15.97 -5.85 25.37
N GLU A 110 -14.74 -5.34 25.42
CA GLU A 110 -14.36 -4.14 26.18
C GLU A 110 -15.09 -2.88 25.70
N ARG A 111 -15.43 -2.80 24.41
CA ARG A 111 -16.17 -1.66 23.83
C ARG A 111 -17.67 -1.71 24.11
N TYR A 112 -18.16 -2.81 24.68
CA TYR A 112 -19.59 -3.06 24.90
C TYR A 112 -19.96 -3.16 26.38
N LEU A 113 -19.07 -2.69 27.26
CA LEU A 113 -19.32 -2.69 28.71
C LEU A 113 -20.60 -1.93 29.07
N ASP A 114 -20.82 -0.76 28.47
CA ASP A 114 -22.00 0.09 28.69
C ASP A 114 -23.25 -0.39 27.90
N THR A 115 -23.19 -1.55 27.25
CA THR A 115 -24.31 -2.12 26.48
C THR A 115 -24.52 -3.60 26.80
N LEU A 116 -23.87 -4.53 26.09
CA LEU A 116 -24.06 -5.98 26.22
C LEU A 116 -23.80 -6.51 27.64
N TYR A 117 -22.98 -5.79 28.42
CA TYR A 117 -22.65 -6.14 29.80
C TYR A 117 -23.37 -5.28 30.85
N ASP A 118 -24.09 -4.22 30.45
CA ASP A 118 -24.86 -3.36 31.34
C ASP A 118 -26.28 -3.93 31.56
N ASP A 119 -26.62 -4.24 32.82
CA ASP A 119 -27.90 -4.88 33.15
C ASP A 119 -29.09 -3.99 32.81
N HIS A 120 -28.97 -2.67 32.99
CA HIS A 120 -30.07 -1.73 32.73
C HIS A 120 -30.36 -1.64 31.22
N TRP A 121 -29.32 -1.58 30.40
CA TRP A 121 -29.42 -1.58 28.95
C TRP A 121 -30.03 -2.89 28.44
N VAL A 122 -29.58 -4.05 28.96
CA VAL A 122 -30.13 -5.35 28.55
C VAL A 122 -31.60 -5.50 28.97
N GLU A 123 -31.96 -5.12 30.19
CA GLU A 123 -33.36 -5.14 30.65
C GLU A 123 -34.25 -4.26 29.78
N GLN A 124 -33.79 -3.06 29.42
CA GLN A 124 -34.55 -2.12 28.59
C GLN A 124 -34.77 -2.62 27.16
N ARG A 125 -33.79 -3.34 26.57
CA ARG A 125 -33.79 -3.73 25.16
C ARG A 125 -34.33 -5.13 24.90
N PHE A 126 -34.03 -6.07 25.79
CA PHE A 126 -34.31 -7.50 25.59
C PHE A 126 -35.15 -8.11 26.72
N GLY A 127 -35.42 -7.36 27.79
CA GLY A 127 -36.15 -7.85 28.95
C GLY A 127 -35.26 -8.57 29.97
N ARG A 128 -35.75 -8.64 31.20
CA ARG A 128 -35.00 -9.15 32.36
C ARG A 128 -34.65 -10.63 32.28
N ASP A 129 -35.42 -11.41 31.52
CA ASP A 129 -35.22 -12.85 31.39
C ASP A 129 -33.87 -13.20 30.75
N VAL A 130 -33.36 -12.34 29.84
CA VAL A 130 -32.07 -12.55 29.17
C VAL A 130 -30.89 -12.53 30.15
N LEU A 131 -30.97 -11.77 31.24
CA LEU A 131 -29.90 -11.70 32.25
C LEU A 131 -29.63 -13.06 32.92
N ASN A 132 -30.69 -13.86 33.03
CA ASN A 132 -30.71 -15.14 33.74
C ASN A 132 -30.63 -16.35 32.82
N MET A 133 -30.54 -16.15 31.50
CA MET A 133 -30.39 -17.25 30.54
C MET A 133 -29.11 -18.05 30.83
N THR A 134 -29.25 -19.36 30.70
CA THR A 134 -28.19 -20.36 30.80
C THR A 134 -27.95 -21.02 29.44
N LEU A 135 -26.91 -21.84 29.33
CA LEU A 135 -26.66 -22.61 28.11
C LEU A 135 -27.83 -23.53 27.73
N ALA A 136 -28.64 -23.97 28.70
CA ALA A 136 -29.81 -24.81 28.41
C ALA A 136 -30.87 -24.04 27.61
N ASP A 137 -31.04 -22.74 27.92
CA ASP A 137 -32.05 -21.86 27.32
C ASP A 137 -31.69 -21.43 25.89
N LEU A 138 -30.42 -21.59 25.49
CA LEU A 138 -29.93 -21.21 24.16
C LEU A 138 -30.17 -22.30 23.08
N SER A 139 -30.89 -23.37 23.41
CA SER A 139 -31.21 -24.43 22.46
C SER A 139 -32.38 -23.99 21.57
N VAL A 140 -32.14 -23.82 20.27
CA VAL A 140 -33.20 -23.51 19.31
C VAL A 140 -33.87 -24.83 18.87
N PRO A 141 -35.21 -24.94 18.88
CA PRO A 141 -35.88 -26.11 18.30
C PRO A 141 -35.51 -26.26 16.83
N PRO A 142 -35.42 -27.49 16.28
CA PRO A 142 -35.01 -27.69 14.90
C PRO A 142 -35.96 -26.94 13.95
N ALA A 143 -35.45 -25.88 13.32
CA ALA A 143 -36.13 -25.25 12.20
C ALA A 143 -36.26 -26.28 11.07
N ALA A 144 -37.45 -26.36 10.47
CA ALA A 144 -37.67 -27.18 9.28
C ALA A 144 -36.67 -26.77 8.18
N PRO A 145 -36.04 -27.73 7.48
CA PRO A 145 -35.01 -27.41 6.50
C PRO A 145 -35.63 -26.61 5.36
N ALA A 146 -35.18 -25.37 5.18
CA ALA A 146 -35.34 -24.68 3.91
C ALA A 146 -34.37 -25.33 2.91
N LEU A 147 -34.88 -26.34 2.20
CA LEU A 147 -34.19 -26.99 1.08
C LEU A 147 -33.86 -25.95 0.01
N CYS A 148 -32.58 -25.73 -0.25
CA CYS A 148 -32.11 -25.23 -1.53
C CYS A 148 -31.36 -26.40 -2.19
N GLY A 149 -31.89 -26.89 -3.33
CA GLY A 149 -31.39 -28.08 -4.04
C GLY A 149 -29.90 -27.96 -4.40
N SER A 150 -29.16 -29.05 -4.63
CA SER A 150 -29.51 -30.23 -5.42
C SER A 150 -28.88 -31.52 -4.87
N GLU A 151 -29.59 -32.64 -5.04
CA GLU A 151 -29.05 -34.00 -4.89
C GLU A 151 -27.94 -34.27 -5.91
N LEU A 152 -26.83 -34.88 -5.46
CA LEU A 152 -26.17 -35.98 -6.16
C LEU A 152 -25.18 -36.68 -5.20
N ALA A 153 -25.50 -37.94 -4.92
CA ALA A 153 -24.66 -38.87 -4.17
C ALA A 153 -23.35 -39.18 -4.89
N ARG A 154 -22.29 -39.45 -4.11
CA ARG A 154 -21.36 -40.55 -4.40
C ARG A 154 -20.58 -40.98 -3.16
N GLU A 155 -20.78 -42.25 -2.81
CA GLU A 155 -19.93 -43.04 -1.93
C GLU A 155 -18.52 -43.19 -2.52
N SER A 156 -17.50 -43.10 -1.66
CA SER A 156 -16.33 -43.97 -1.75
C SER A 156 -15.61 -44.04 -0.41
N GLY A 157 -15.47 -45.25 0.10
CA GLY A 157 -14.71 -45.55 1.31
C GLY A 157 -13.21 -45.34 1.12
N GLY A 158 -12.54 -44.99 2.22
CA GLY A 158 -11.10 -44.88 2.30
C GLY A 158 -10.65 -44.83 3.76
N SER A 159 -9.98 -45.88 4.18
CA SER A 159 -9.49 -46.14 5.53
C SER A 159 -8.49 -45.10 6.06
N GLY A 160 -8.72 -44.67 7.30
CA GLY A 160 -7.77 -44.38 8.37
C GLY A 160 -6.36 -43.89 8.04
N MET A 161 -6.09 -42.62 8.41
CA MET A 161 -4.81 -42.23 9.01
C MET A 161 -4.97 -40.92 9.79
N THR A 162 -4.90 -41.00 11.11
CA THR A 162 -4.80 -39.83 12.02
C THR A 162 -3.40 -39.23 11.96
N PRO A 163 -3.23 -37.91 11.71
CA PRO A 163 -1.98 -37.24 12.03
C PRO A 163 -1.99 -36.82 13.50
N SER A 164 -1.17 -37.49 14.31
CA SER A 164 -0.75 -37.00 15.61
C SER A 164 0.35 -35.96 15.44
N ARG A 165 0.13 -34.78 16.06
CA ARG A 165 1.12 -33.90 16.73
C ARG A 165 0.54 -32.49 16.78
N ALA A 166 -0.20 -32.20 17.85
CA ALA A 166 -0.36 -30.84 18.32
C ALA A 166 1.00 -30.40 18.88
N SER A 167 1.72 -29.55 18.14
CA SER A 167 2.80 -28.77 18.72
C SER A 167 2.19 -27.84 19.79
N SER A 168 2.88 -27.74 20.92
CA SER A 168 2.46 -26.93 22.07
C SER A 168 2.18 -25.48 21.65
N LEU A 169 0.97 -25.01 21.93
CA LEU A 169 0.53 -23.63 21.71
C LEU A 169 1.37 -22.67 22.57
N PRO A 170 1.75 -21.49 22.05
CA PRO A 170 2.62 -20.59 22.79
C PRO A 170 1.86 -19.80 23.89
N PRO A 171 2.54 -19.35 24.95
CA PRO A 171 1.90 -18.96 26.20
C PRO A 171 1.44 -17.48 26.29
N ASP A 172 1.66 -16.63 25.28
CA ASP A 172 1.25 -15.21 25.31
C ASP A 172 0.67 -14.68 23.97
N PHE A 173 -0.18 -13.64 24.00
CA PHE A 173 -0.84 -13.07 22.82
C PHE A 173 0.09 -12.49 21.73
N SER A 174 1.24 -11.91 22.09
CA SER A 174 2.21 -11.42 21.10
C SER A 174 2.88 -12.55 20.31
N SER A 175 3.10 -13.68 20.98
CA SER A 175 3.66 -14.88 20.39
C SER A 175 2.70 -15.56 19.41
N TRP A 176 1.38 -15.36 19.58
CA TRP A 176 0.36 -15.87 18.65
C TRP A 176 0.41 -15.17 17.30
N THR A 177 0.54 -13.83 17.27
CA THR A 177 0.60 -13.07 16.00
C THR A 177 1.83 -13.46 15.20
N VAL A 178 3.00 -13.55 15.86
CA VAL A 178 4.26 -13.99 15.23
C VAL A 178 4.14 -15.44 14.76
N TRP A 179 3.58 -16.33 15.58
CA TRP A 179 3.40 -17.74 15.22
C TRP A 179 2.46 -17.93 14.03
N LEU A 180 1.32 -17.23 13.98
CA LEU A 180 0.39 -17.29 12.85
C LEU A 180 1.01 -16.75 11.56
N ALA A 181 1.76 -15.64 11.64
CA ALA A 181 2.49 -15.11 10.50
C ALA A 181 3.55 -16.12 10.00
N ALA A 182 4.31 -16.71 10.91
CA ALA A 182 5.28 -17.76 10.58
C ALA A 182 4.62 -18.98 9.93
N GLU A 183 3.48 -19.46 10.45
CA GLU A 183 2.75 -20.58 9.86
C GLU A 183 2.16 -20.26 8.48
N ARG A 184 1.70 -19.02 8.25
CA ARG A 184 1.32 -18.56 6.91
C ARG A 184 2.52 -18.56 5.97
N LEU A 185 3.66 -18.03 6.39
CA LEU A 185 4.88 -17.96 5.58
C LEU A 185 5.46 -19.33 5.23
N LYS A 186 5.39 -20.30 6.13
CA LYS A 186 5.80 -21.68 5.83
C LYS A 186 5.02 -22.28 4.66
N ARG A 187 3.81 -21.79 4.40
CA ARG A 187 2.89 -22.28 3.37
C ARG A 187 2.78 -21.34 2.16
N ALA A 188 3.12 -20.07 2.34
CA ALA A 188 3.02 -19.05 1.31
C ALA A 188 4.19 -19.16 0.32
N PRO A 189 3.94 -19.16 -1.00
CA PRO A 189 5.01 -19.09 -1.98
C PRO A 189 5.66 -17.70 -1.94
N PHE A 190 6.96 -17.66 -2.24
CA PHE A 190 7.62 -16.43 -2.66
C PHE A 190 7.09 -16.05 -4.04
N HIS A 191 6.85 -14.77 -4.31
CA HIS A 191 6.31 -14.33 -5.60
C HIS A 191 7.34 -13.56 -6.42
N VAL A 192 7.27 -13.70 -7.74
CA VAL A 192 7.95 -12.83 -8.70
C VAL A 192 6.90 -12.09 -9.52
N VAL A 193 7.04 -10.77 -9.63
CA VAL A 193 6.22 -9.94 -10.52
C VAL A 193 7.14 -9.33 -11.57
N ASP A 194 6.96 -9.73 -12.82
CA ASP A 194 7.80 -9.29 -13.92
C ASP A 194 7.48 -7.86 -14.39
N GLY A 195 8.32 -7.35 -15.29
CA GLY A 195 8.19 -6.00 -15.83
C GLY A 195 6.97 -5.79 -16.73
N GLU A 196 6.40 -6.84 -17.31
CA GLU A 196 5.19 -6.73 -18.14
C GLU A 196 3.96 -6.49 -17.26
N VAL A 197 3.84 -7.27 -16.18
CA VAL A 197 2.78 -7.09 -15.17
C VAL A 197 2.90 -5.71 -14.52
N VAL A 198 4.10 -5.34 -14.06
CA VAL A 198 4.35 -4.01 -13.46
C VAL A 198 3.99 -2.89 -14.43
N ALA A 199 4.41 -2.98 -15.69
CA ALA A 199 4.11 -1.96 -16.70
C ALA A 199 2.61 -1.81 -16.95
N ARG A 200 1.89 -2.93 -17.09
CA ARG A 200 0.44 -2.94 -17.33
C ARG A 200 -0.32 -2.33 -16.16
N LEU A 201 0.00 -2.72 -14.93
CA LEU A 201 -0.68 -2.22 -13.73
C LEU A 201 -0.43 -0.72 -13.50
N LEU A 202 0.81 -0.26 -13.71
CA LEU A 202 1.13 1.18 -13.64
C LEU A 202 0.41 2.01 -14.71
N ALA A 203 0.25 1.46 -15.93
CA ALA A 203 -0.45 2.14 -17.02
C ALA A 203 -1.98 2.15 -16.83
N ALA A 204 -2.54 1.16 -16.14
CA ALA A 204 -3.98 1.07 -15.89
C ALA A 204 -4.46 2.16 -14.91
N ASP A 205 -3.62 2.54 -13.94
CA ASP A 205 -3.95 3.58 -12.96
C ASP A 205 -2.69 4.37 -12.54
N PRO A 206 -2.24 5.32 -13.38
CA PRO A 206 -1.08 6.16 -13.07
C PRO A 206 -1.36 7.12 -11.91
N LEU A 207 -2.62 7.51 -11.68
CA LEU A 207 -2.99 8.46 -10.64
C LEU A 207 -2.88 7.83 -9.24
N ALA A 208 -3.13 6.53 -9.09
CA ALA A 208 -2.86 5.84 -7.83
C ALA A 208 -1.39 5.96 -7.38
N CYS A 209 -0.42 6.10 -8.30
CA CYS A 209 0.97 6.35 -7.90
C CYS A 209 1.16 7.73 -7.23
N ILE A 210 0.38 8.73 -7.62
CA ILE A 210 0.39 10.04 -6.97
C ILE A 210 -0.12 9.91 -5.55
N ASP A 211 -1.21 9.17 -5.36
CA ASP A 211 -1.82 8.96 -4.03
C ASP A 211 -0.90 8.16 -3.11
N ASP A 212 -0.25 7.10 -3.63
CA ASP A 212 0.76 6.32 -2.89
C ASP A 212 1.91 7.21 -2.41
N VAL A 213 2.47 8.02 -3.31
CA VAL A 213 3.62 8.89 -3.02
C VAL A 213 3.23 10.01 -2.06
N GLN A 214 2.05 10.61 -2.24
CA GLN A 214 1.55 11.64 -1.32
C GLN A 214 1.37 11.08 0.09
N THR A 215 0.73 9.91 0.21
CA THR A 215 0.53 9.23 1.50
C THR A 215 1.87 8.88 2.14
N ALA A 216 2.80 8.32 1.38
CA ALA A 216 4.13 7.98 1.88
C ALA A 216 4.92 9.20 2.37
N TYR A 217 4.82 10.36 1.70
CA TYR A 217 5.43 11.60 2.18
C TYR A 217 4.84 12.08 3.50
N LEU A 218 3.50 12.08 3.61
CA LEU A 218 2.81 12.50 4.83
C LEU A 218 3.08 11.55 6.00
N ASP A 219 3.15 10.25 5.74
CA ASP A 219 3.53 9.24 6.73
C ASP A 219 4.99 9.37 7.16
N HIS A 220 5.88 9.69 6.22
CA HIS A 220 7.30 9.91 6.50
C HIS A 220 7.51 11.13 7.41
N GLU A 221 6.91 12.26 7.06
CA GLU A 221 6.97 13.49 7.87
C GLU A 221 6.39 13.28 9.28
N ALA A 222 5.33 12.48 9.39
CA ALA A 222 4.71 12.15 10.67
C ALA A 222 5.47 11.09 11.48
N GLY A 223 6.64 10.63 11.03
CA GLY A 223 7.44 9.62 11.72
C GLY A 223 6.85 8.21 11.72
N ARG A 224 5.92 7.92 10.79
CA ARG A 224 5.26 6.61 10.64
C ARG A 224 5.98 5.66 9.67
N THR A 225 7.20 5.99 9.28
CA THR A 225 8.01 5.16 8.39
C THR A 225 9.44 5.06 8.92
N ILE A 226 10.18 4.07 8.44
CA ILE A 226 11.63 3.94 8.67
C ILE A 226 12.32 4.02 7.32
N ASN A 227 13.13 5.05 7.10
CA ASN A 227 13.86 5.27 5.86
C ASN A 227 15.33 5.57 6.17
N PRO A 228 16.18 4.53 6.38
CA PRO A 228 17.61 4.71 6.58
C PRO A 228 18.31 5.30 5.35
N ASP A 229 19.58 5.68 5.54
CA ASP A 229 20.44 6.19 4.48
C ASP A 229 20.53 5.24 3.28
N SER A 230 20.54 5.82 2.08
CA SER A 230 20.84 5.10 0.85
C SER A 230 22.32 4.74 0.76
N TYR A 231 22.64 3.47 0.47
CA TYR A 231 24.01 2.99 0.34
C TYR A 231 24.42 2.87 -1.12
N PHE A 232 25.51 3.53 -1.50
CA PHE A 232 26.02 3.56 -2.86
C PHE A 232 27.21 2.60 -3.01
N LEU A 233 27.02 1.52 -3.77
CA LEU A 233 28.13 0.74 -4.31
C LEU A 233 28.72 1.49 -5.50
N ARG A 234 29.96 1.95 -5.36
CA ARG A 234 30.71 2.70 -6.38
C ARG A 234 31.85 1.86 -6.94
N PHE A 235 32.18 2.09 -8.21
CA PHE A 235 33.25 1.40 -8.91
C PHE A 235 34.37 2.39 -9.20
N PRO A 236 35.53 2.32 -8.51
CA PRO A 236 36.62 3.28 -8.69
C PRO A 236 37.11 3.38 -10.15
N GLU A 237 37.14 2.26 -10.85
CA GLU A 237 37.55 2.18 -12.27
C GLU A 237 36.45 2.62 -13.25
N ALA A 238 35.22 2.81 -12.77
CA ALA A 238 34.08 3.25 -13.56
C ALA A 238 33.21 4.25 -12.75
N PRO A 239 33.70 5.46 -12.48
CA PRO A 239 33.12 6.38 -11.49
C PRO A 239 31.69 6.85 -11.84
N ALA A 240 31.30 6.78 -13.11
CA ALA A 240 29.94 7.07 -13.57
C ALA A 240 28.92 5.99 -13.13
N ASN A 241 29.38 4.76 -12.89
CA ASN A 241 28.56 3.61 -12.55
C ASN A 241 28.31 3.53 -11.05
N ARG A 242 27.11 3.08 -10.69
CA ARG A 242 26.72 2.86 -9.29
C ARG A 242 25.60 1.85 -9.17
N ILE A 243 25.52 1.23 -8.00
CA ILE A 243 24.32 0.50 -7.55
C ILE A 243 23.92 1.05 -6.19
N ILE A 244 22.63 1.21 -5.95
CA ILE A 244 22.11 1.86 -4.75
C ILE A 244 21.16 0.88 -4.05
N ALA A 245 21.40 0.68 -2.75
CA ALA A 245 20.49 0.03 -1.82
C ALA A 245 19.64 1.10 -1.11
N LEU A 246 18.32 1.01 -1.25
CA LEU A 246 17.36 1.86 -0.56
C LEU A 246 16.42 0.97 0.28
N PRO A 247 16.86 0.53 1.48
CA PRO A 247 15.99 -0.18 2.40
C PRO A 247 15.00 0.78 3.06
N ALA A 248 13.79 0.31 3.34
CA ALA A 248 12.76 1.09 4.02
C ALA A 248 11.74 0.19 4.72
N SER A 249 10.89 0.80 5.54
CA SER A 249 9.72 0.17 6.15
C SER A 249 8.55 1.15 6.25
N LEU A 250 7.38 0.69 5.83
CA LEU A 250 6.09 1.35 5.98
C LEU A 250 5.33 0.66 7.12
N THR A 251 4.77 1.48 8.02
CA THR A 251 3.85 1.00 9.07
C THR A 251 2.40 1.28 8.67
N GLY A 252 1.43 0.79 9.44
CA GLY A 252 0.00 1.04 9.20
C GLY A 252 -0.79 -0.25 8.93
N ASP A 253 -1.91 -0.12 8.24
CA ASP A 253 -2.87 -1.22 8.00
C ASP A 253 -2.30 -2.34 7.12
N GLN A 254 -1.36 -1.99 6.24
CA GLN A 254 -0.65 -2.92 5.37
C GLN A 254 0.85 -2.69 5.56
N PRO A 255 1.44 -3.15 6.68
CA PRO A 255 2.84 -2.87 6.96
C PRO A 255 3.73 -3.70 6.02
N VAL A 256 4.80 -3.08 5.51
CA VAL A 256 5.77 -3.75 4.62
C VAL A 256 7.16 -3.18 4.83
N SER A 257 8.15 -4.07 4.88
CA SER A 257 9.55 -3.72 4.85
C SER A 257 10.11 -4.15 3.51
N GLY A 258 11.25 -3.61 3.12
CA GLY A 258 11.87 -4.08 1.89
C GLY A 258 13.04 -3.23 1.47
N ILE A 259 13.49 -3.48 0.25
CA ILE A 259 14.62 -2.79 -0.34
C ILE A 259 14.46 -2.67 -1.84
N LYS A 260 14.69 -1.47 -2.36
CA LYS A 260 14.99 -1.30 -3.78
C LYS A 260 16.49 -1.43 -3.99
N TRP A 261 16.86 -2.33 -4.90
CA TRP A 261 18.22 -2.48 -5.38
C TRP A 261 18.26 -2.01 -6.83
N ILE A 262 18.86 -0.84 -7.08
CA ILE A 262 18.84 -0.18 -8.38
C ILE A 262 20.26 0.11 -8.90
N SER A 263 20.55 -0.35 -10.11
CA SER A 263 21.77 -0.04 -10.84
C SER A 263 21.59 1.20 -11.71
N SER A 264 22.68 1.93 -11.94
CA SER A 264 22.74 3.04 -12.90
C SER A 264 24.09 3.03 -13.59
N PHE A 265 24.09 2.67 -14.87
CA PHE A 265 25.25 2.55 -15.74
C PHE A 265 25.01 3.40 -16.99
N PRO A 266 25.45 4.67 -17.02
CA PRO A 266 25.18 5.60 -18.12
C PRO A 266 25.53 5.06 -19.51
N GLY A 267 26.67 4.37 -19.66
CA GLY A 267 27.11 3.81 -20.95
C GLY A 267 26.22 2.71 -21.54
N ASN A 268 25.26 2.16 -20.78
CA ASN A 268 24.33 1.15 -21.30
C ASN A 268 23.54 1.63 -22.53
N VAL A 269 23.26 2.94 -22.61
CA VAL A 269 22.47 3.52 -23.70
C VAL A 269 23.15 3.35 -25.06
N GLU A 270 24.49 3.35 -25.10
CA GLU A 270 25.29 3.15 -26.31
C GLU A 270 25.13 1.73 -26.88
N SER A 271 24.76 0.76 -26.02
CA SER A 271 24.50 -0.63 -26.39
C SER A 271 22.99 -0.93 -26.52
N GLY A 272 22.12 0.09 -26.51
CA GLY A 272 20.67 -0.08 -26.58
C GLY A 272 20.02 -0.58 -25.29
N LEU A 273 20.77 -0.70 -24.20
CA LEU A 273 20.24 -1.06 -22.88
C LEU A 273 19.76 0.19 -22.14
N GLN A 274 18.80 0.00 -21.23
CA GLN A 274 18.40 1.07 -20.32
C GLN A 274 19.55 1.38 -19.34
N ARG A 275 19.72 2.67 -19.04
CA ARG A 275 20.71 3.15 -18.06
C ARG A 275 20.52 2.50 -16.69
N ALA A 276 19.27 2.32 -16.27
CA ALA A 276 18.94 1.80 -14.95
C ALA A 276 18.18 0.49 -15.05
N SER A 277 18.48 -0.43 -14.14
CA SER A 277 17.71 -1.64 -13.86
C SER A 277 17.52 -1.78 -12.36
N ALA A 278 16.37 -2.25 -11.91
CA ALA A 278 16.09 -2.40 -10.49
C ALA A 278 15.19 -3.58 -10.17
N VAL A 279 15.37 -4.11 -8.96
CA VAL A 279 14.43 -5.02 -8.31
C VAL A 279 13.98 -4.44 -6.99
N LEU A 280 12.76 -4.79 -6.58
CA LEU A 280 12.21 -4.46 -5.27
C LEU A 280 11.89 -5.77 -4.54
N ILE A 281 12.54 -5.97 -3.40
CA ILE A 281 12.24 -7.08 -2.50
C ILE A 281 11.30 -6.58 -1.42
N LEU A 282 10.20 -7.29 -1.21
CA LEU A 282 9.24 -7.03 -0.14
C LEU A 282 9.40 -8.09 0.96
N ASN A 283 9.40 -7.64 2.20
CA ASN A 283 9.58 -8.41 3.43
C ASN A 283 8.39 -8.18 4.37
N ASP A 284 8.00 -9.26 5.03
CA ASP A 284 7.07 -9.21 6.16
C ASP A 284 7.78 -8.51 7.34
N PRO A 285 7.26 -7.39 7.87
CA PRO A 285 7.92 -6.66 8.96
C PRO A 285 7.97 -7.42 10.28
N LEU A 286 7.06 -8.36 10.50
CA LEU A 286 6.94 -9.12 11.74
C LEU A 286 7.96 -10.26 11.80
N THR A 287 8.21 -10.91 10.67
CA THR A 287 9.10 -12.09 10.61
C THR A 287 10.44 -11.81 9.92
N GLY A 288 10.54 -10.74 9.14
CA GLY A 288 11.68 -10.40 8.30
C GLY A 288 11.78 -11.20 7.00
N TYR A 289 10.91 -12.20 6.77
CA TYR A 289 10.97 -13.03 5.57
C TYR A 289 10.60 -12.24 4.32
N ALA A 290 11.41 -12.38 3.27
CA ALA A 290 11.06 -11.87 1.95
C ALA A 290 9.89 -12.69 1.39
N PHE A 291 8.90 -12.05 0.78
CA PHE A 291 7.75 -12.74 0.19
C PHE A 291 7.53 -12.39 -1.28
N ALA A 292 8.17 -11.34 -1.80
CA ALA A 292 8.08 -10.99 -3.22
C ALA A 292 9.35 -10.32 -3.76
N CYS A 293 9.58 -10.48 -5.07
CA CYS A 293 10.51 -9.71 -5.89
C CYS A 293 9.77 -9.13 -7.09
N LEU A 294 9.86 -7.81 -7.29
CA LEU A 294 9.24 -7.10 -8.39
C LEU A 294 10.31 -6.45 -9.28
N GLU A 295 10.07 -6.39 -10.60
CA GLU A 295 10.76 -5.43 -11.47
C GLU A 295 10.47 -4.01 -10.97
N ALA A 296 11.52 -3.21 -10.76
CA ALA A 296 11.37 -1.93 -10.06
C ALA A 296 11.91 -0.72 -10.82
N SER A 297 12.42 -0.88 -12.04
CA SER A 297 12.90 0.27 -12.83
C SER A 297 11.73 1.16 -13.23
N ARG A 298 10.60 0.54 -13.63
CA ARG A 298 9.36 1.26 -13.92
C ARG A 298 8.69 1.83 -12.68
N ILE A 299 8.69 1.08 -11.57
CA ILE A 299 8.22 1.58 -10.25
C ILE A 299 9.00 2.84 -9.88
N SER A 300 10.34 2.78 -9.95
CA SER A 300 11.20 3.91 -9.62
C SER A 300 10.96 5.12 -10.53
N ALA A 301 10.69 4.92 -11.82
CA ALA A 301 10.37 6.01 -12.72
C ALA A 301 9.00 6.63 -12.41
N MET A 302 7.97 5.81 -12.19
CA MET A 302 6.61 6.27 -11.91
C MET A 302 6.52 7.01 -10.57
N ARG A 303 7.12 6.50 -9.49
CA ARG A 303 7.16 7.22 -8.20
C ARG A 303 7.95 8.52 -8.28
N THR A 304 8.99 8.58 -9.12
CA THR A 304 9.75 9.83 -9.36
C THR A 304 8.88 10.84 -10.09
N ALA A 305 8.14 10.40 -11.12
CA ALA A 305 7.21 11.25 -11.84
C ALA A 305 6.06 11.76 -10.97
N ALA A 306 5.47 10.88 -10.15
CA ALA A 306 4.46 11.26 -9.17
C ALA A 306 5.00 12.29 -8.16
N SER A 307 6.22 12.09 -7.65
CA SER A 307 6.89 13.06 -6.76
C SER A 307 7.09 14.42 -7.46
N ALA A 308 7.58 14.44 -8.70
CA ALA A 308 7.74 15.67 -9.49
C ALA A 308 6.42 16.43 -9.65
N VAL A 309 5.35 15.73 -10.03
CA VAL A 309 4.02 16.32 -10.23
C VAL A 309 3.44 16.82 -8.92
N LEU A 310 3.62 16.11 -7.80
CA LEU A 310 3.21 16.60 -6.48
C LEU A 310 3.99 17.87 -6.09
N GLY A 311 5.31 17.88 -6.30
CA GLY A 311 6.13 19.07 -6.08
C GLY A 311 5.61 20.27 -6.87
N ALA A 312 5.40 20.10 -8.18
CA ALA A 312 4.83 21.14 -9.02
C ALA A 312 3.43 21.57 -8.56
N ARG A 313 2.54 20.64 -8.23
CA ARG A 313 1.17 20.91 -7.80
C ARG A 313 1.15 21.78 -6.55
N TRP A 314 1.92 21.41 -5.53
CA TRP A 314 1.91 22.14 -4.27
C TRP A 314 2.63 23.48 -4.36
N MET A 315 3.76 23.55 -5.08
CA MET A 315 4.43 24.84 -5.31
C MET A 315 3.61 25.78 -6.21
N ASN A 316 2.81 25.23 -7.13
CA ASN A 316 1.88 25.98 -7.98
C ASN A 316 0.50 26.20 -7.33
N ARG A 317 0.38 26.06 -6.00
CA ARG A 317 -0.88 26.29 -5.26
C ARG A 317 -2.07 25.51 -5.83
N GLN A 318 -1.84 24.24 -6.15
CA GLN A 318 -2.80 23.31 -6.76
C GLN A 318 -3.24 23.65 -8.19
N GLN A 319 -2.71 24.71 -8.80
CA GLN A 319 -2.98 25.01 -10.20
C GLN A 319 -2.26 24.00 -11.10
N ARG A 320 -2.99 23.50 -12.11
CA ARG A 320 -2.49 22.52 -13.09
C ARG A 320 -2.33 23.13 -14.48
N HIS A 321 -2.11 24.44 -14.54
CA HIS A 321 -1.88 25.16 -15.79
C HIS A 321 -0.59 25.98 -15.70
N VAL A 322 0.19 25.95 -16.78
CA VAL A 322 1.36 26.80 -16.99
C VAL A 322 1.46 27.18 -18.46
N GLY A 323 2.00 28.36 -18.80
CA GLY A 323 2.18 28.74 -20.19
C GLY A 323 3.25 27.87 -20.86
N ARG A 324 4.45 27.83 -20.27
CA ARG A 324 5.57 27.05 -20.80
C ARG A 324 6.17 26.12 -19.75
N MET A 325 6.31 24.84 -20.12
CA MET A 325 7.08 23.85 -19.37
C MET A 325 8.33 23.45 -20.16
N ALA A 326 9.50 23.50 -19.55
CA ALA A 326 10.75 23.10 -20.17
C ALA A 326 11.30 21.80 -19.55
N PHE A 327 11.92 20.96 -20.38
CA PHE A 327 12.67 19.79 -19.96
C PHE A 327 14.14 19.96 -20.33
N VAL A 328 15.00 19.92 -19.32
CA VAL A 328 16.46 19.90 -19.46
C VAL A 328 16.94 18.48 -19.15
N GLY A 329 17.35 17.78 -20.20
CA GLY A 329 17.51 16.33 -20.21
C GLY A 329 16.23 15.65 -20.71
N ALA A 330 16.35 14.89 -21.80
CA ALA A 330 15.25 14.31 -22.56
C ALA A 330 15.22 12.76 -22.50
N GLY A 331 15.68 12.21 -21.39
CA GLY A 331 15.72 10.76 -21.16
C GLY A 331 14.40 10.14 -20.69
N PHE A 332 14.46 8.85 -20.33
CA PHE A 332 13.30 8.07 -19.87
C PHE A 332 12.56 8.69 -18.67
N ILE A 333 13.29 9.33 -17.74
CA ILE A 333 12.68 9.99 -16.57
C ILE A 333 11.88 11.24 -17.00
N ALA A 334 12.44 12.08 -17.88
CA ALA A 334 11.75 13.26 -18.40
C ALA A 334 10.45 12.87 -19.13
N ARG A 335 10.51 11.84 -19.98
CA ARG A 335 9.34 11.29 -20.65
C ARG A 335 8.26 10.84 -19.65
N THR A 336 8.66 10.11 -18.61
CA THR A 336 7.72 9.60 -17.60
C THR A 336 7.12 10.74 -16.76
N ILE A 337 7.89 11.79 -16.46
CA ILE A 337 7.38 13.00 -15.79
C ILE A 337 6.34 13.71 -16.66
N LEU A 338 6.63 13.89 -17.96
CA LEU A 338 5.68 14.47 -18.91
C LEU A 338 4.38 13.65 -18.97
N ASP A 339 4.48 12.33 -19.09
CA ASP A 339 3.32 11.42 -19.09
C ASP A 339 2.46 11.58 -17.82
N MET A 340 3.11 11.71 -16.66
CA MET A 340 2.41 11.88 -15.38
C MET A 340 1.75 13.26 -15.27
N PHE A 341 2.38 14.33 -15.76
CA PHE A 341 1.76 15.66 -15.82
C PHE A 341 0.47 15.63 -16.63
N VAL A 342 0.51 15.04 -17.83
CA VAL A 342 -0.68 14.91 -18.69
C VAL A 342 -1.74 14.03 -18.03
N SER A 343 -1.34 12.91 -17.42
CA SER A 343 -2.27 12.01 -16.71
C SER A 343 -2.96 12.70 -15.53
N ASP A 344 -2.24 13.55 -14.80
CA ASP A 344 -2.78 14.39 -13.72
C ASP A 344 -3.60 15.59 -14.24
N GLY A 345 -3.82 15.71 -15.55
CA GLY A 345 -4.64 16.75 -16.15
C GLY A 345 -3.98 18.13 -16.16
N TRP A 346 -2.64 18.18 -16.20
CA TRP A 346 -1.96 19.44 -16.45
C TRP A 346 -2.13 19.89 -17.89
N SER A 347 -2.38 21.19 -18.07
CA SER A 347 -2.36 21.86 -19.35
C SER A 347 -1.13 22.76 -19.47
N MET A 348 -0.47 22.72 -20.62
CA MET A 348 0.60 23.65 -20.99
C MET A 348 0.45 24.12 -22.42
N ASP A 349 0.75 25.40 -22.67
CA ASP A 349 0.63 25.98 -24.01
C ASP A 349 1.79 25.53 -24.92
N THR A 350 3.00 25.41 -24.36
CA THR A 350 4.20 24.94 -25.07
C THR A 350 5.10 24.09 -24.15
N VAL A 351 5.67 23.03 -24.72
CA VAL A 351 6.75 22.23 -24.12
C VAL A 351 8.07 22.52 -24.85
N SER A 352 9.06 23.08 -24.14
CA SER A 352 10.40 23.28 -24.70
C SER A 352 11.33 22.17 -24.22
N VAL A 353 12.20 21.65 -25.09
CA VAL A 353 13.11 20.56 -24.73
C VAL A 353 14.54 20.94 -25.11
N PHE A 354 15.45 20.72 -24.17
CA PHE A 354 16.89 20.79 -24.39
C PHE A 354 17.56 19.51 -23.89
N ASP A 355 18.44 18.95 -24.72
CA ASP A 355 19.37 17.88 -24.35
C ASP A 355 20.69 18.10 -25.09
N GLN A 356 21.81 17.63 -24.53
CA GLN A 356 23.10 17.64 -25.22
C GLN A 356 23.11 16.69 -26.43
N HIS A 357 22.26 15.66 -26.41
CA HIS A 357 22.07 14.73 -27.51
C HIS A 357 20.80 15.08 -28.27
N GLU A 358 20.98 15.58 -29.50
CA GLU A 358 19.89 15.99 -30.39
C GLU A 358 18.83 14.90 -30.57
N ASP A 359 19.24 13.64 -30.75
CA ASP A 359 18.31 12.50 -30.90
C ASP A 359 17.39 12.33 -29.68
N SER A 360 17.90 12.54 -28.46
CA SER A 360 17.09 12.43 -27.24
C SER A 360 16.09 13.58 -27.15
N MET A 361 16.53 14.81 -27.46
CA MET A 361 15.67 15.98 -27.52
C MET A 361 14.52 15.78 -28.54
N LEU A 362 14.86 15.37 -29.77
CA LEU A 362 13.88 15.11 -30.82
C LEU A 362 12.92 13.96 -30.46
N ALA A 363 13.40 12.93 -29.76
CA ALA A 363 12.57 11.83 -29.29
C ALA A 363 11.50 12.30 -28.29
N LEU A 364 11.86 13.15 -27.32
CA LEU A 364 10.89 13.68 -26.36
C LEU A 364 9.91 14.66 -27.00
N ILE A 365 10.36 15.51 -27.94
CA ILE A 365 9.49 16.40 -28.72
C ILE A 365 8.46 15.57 -29.51
N LYS A 366 8.91 14.53 -30.21
CA LYS A 366 8.05 13.62 -30.97
C LYS A 366 7.07 12.89 -30.06
N HIS A 367 7.50 12.48 -28.87
CA HIS A 367 6.63 11.85 -27.88
C HIS A 367 5.54 12.82 -27.39
N ALA A 368 5.92 14.04 -27.01
CA ALA A 368 4.97 15.07 -26.57
C ALA A 368 3.92 15.39 -27.65
N ALA A 369 4.36 15.57 -28.90
CA ALA A 369 3.47 15.87 -30.02
C ALA A 369 2.61 14.65 -30.43
N GLY A 370 3.20 13.46 -30.48
CA GLY A 370 2.54 12.26 -31.00
C GLY A 370 1.60 11.59 -29.99
N CYS A 371 2.02 11.47 -28.74
CA CYS A 371 1.23 10.79 -27.70
C CYS A 371 0.25 11.74 -27.01
N HIS A 372 0.62 13.00 -26.83
CA HIS A 372 -0.15 13.96 -26.02
C HIS A 372 -0.70 15.15 -26.79
N GLN A 373 -0.38 15.29 -28.10
CA GLN A 373 -0.81 16.40 -28.94
C GLN A 373 -0.40 17.78 -28.39
N LEU A 374 0.70 17.82 -27.61
CA LEU A 374 1.24 19.05 -27.06
C LEU A 374 2.08 19.77 -28.12
N ARG A 375 1.98 21.10 -28.15
CA ARG A 375 2.93 21.91 -28.91
C ARG A 375 4.29 21.78 -28.27
N SER A 376 5.25 21.20 -28.98
CA SER A 376 6.60 20.97 -28.49
C SER A 376 7.67 21.51 -29.45
N GLU A 377 8.76 22.02 -28.89
CA GLU A 377 9.85 22.63 -29.67
C GLU A 377 11.22 22.35 -29.06
N ALA A 378 12.23 22.28 -29.92
CA ALA A 378 13.62 22.31 -29.50
C ALA A 378 13.96 23.75 -29.08
N ALA A 379 14.69 23.89 -27.97
CA ALA A 379 15.17 25.17 -27.49
C ALA A 379 16.58 25.01 -26.94
N ASP A 380 17.33 26.11 -26.84
CA ASP A 380 18.61 26.07 -26.12
C ASP A 380 18.40 26.09 -24.60
N LEU A 381 19.49 25.89 -23.86
CA LEU A 381 19.45 25.86 -22.40
C LEU A 381 18.95 27.20 -21.83
N HIS A 382 19.42 28.33 -22.35
CA HIS A 382 19.05 29.65 -21.82
C HIS A 382 17.54 29.89 -21.97
N ASP A 383 17.00 29.57 -23.15
CA ASP A 383 15.57 29.66 -23.44
C ASP A 383 14.76 28.73 -22.55
N CYS A 384 15.18 27.47 -22.36
CA CYS A 384 14.49 26.53 -21.46
C CYS A 384 14.39 27.07 -20.03
N LEU A 385 15.47 27.70 -19.55
CA LEU A 385 15.53 28.24 -18.18
C LEU A 385 14.58 29.43 -17.95
N GLN A 386 13.99 30.00 -19.00
CA GLN A 386 12.97 31.05 -18.90
C GLN A 386 11.53 30.51 -18.83
N ALA A 387 11.30 29.19 -18.83
CA ALA A 387 9.95 28.60 -18.76
C ALA A 387 9.29 28.76 -17.38
N ASP A 388 7.97 28.67 -17.28
CA ASP A 388 7.26 28.81 -15.99
C ASP A 388 7.57 27.64 -15.05
N VAL A 389 7.69 26.43 -15.62
CA VAL A 389 8.20 25.23 -14.96
C VAL A 389 9.42 24.72 -15.71
N VAL A 390 10.51 24.45 -15.01
CA VAL A 390 11.72 23.81 -15.57
C VAL A 390 11.93 22.47 -14.88
N VAL A 391 11.96 21.39 -15.66
CA VAL A 391 12.23 20.03 -15.18
C VAL A 391 13.66 19.66 -15.53
N PHE A 392 14.51 19.48 -14.52
CA PHE A 392 15.87 18.97 -14.69
C PHE A 392 15.88 17.46 -14.47
N ALA A 393 16.19 16.71 -15.52
CA ALA A 393 16.26 15.25 -15.50
C ALA A 393 17.52 14.75 -16.25
N THR A 394 18.65 15.38 -15.97
CA THR A 394 19.94 15.11 -16.64
C THR A 394 20.72 13.98 -15.94
N THR A 395 21.92 13.71 -16.45
CA THR A 395 22.93 12.88 -15.78
C THR A 395 24.17 13.68 -15.39
N ALA A 396 24.04 15.00 -15.23
CA ALA A 396 25.16 15.87 -14.90
C ALA A 396 25.85 15.43 -13.59
N PRO A 397 27.19 15.33 -13.57
CA PRO A 397 27.92 14.95 -12.37
C PRO A 397 28.08 16.13 -11.38
N SER A 398 27.88 17.36 -11.85
CA SER A 398 28.07 18.60 -11.10
C SER A 398 27.20 19.74 -11.67
N PRO A 399 26.92 20.78 -10.87
CA PRO A 399 26.16 21.96 -11.30
C PRO A 399 26.72 22.63 -12.56
N TYR A 400 25.81 23.12 -13.41
CA TYR A 400 26.13 23.89 -14.62
C TYR A 400 25.26 25.13 -14.79
N VAL A 401 24.12 25.22 -14.10
CA VAL A 401 23.35 26.47 -13.95
C VAL A 401 23.83 27.17 -12.68
N LEU A 402 24.80 28.08 -12.85
CA LEU A 402 25.53 28.68 -11.72
C LEU A 402 24.99 30.06 -11.32
N GLU A 403 24.30 30.76 -12.21
CA GLU A 403 23.84 32.13 -11.97
C GLU A 403 22.33 32.17 -11.64
N PRO A 404 21.89 33.07 -10.74
CA PRO A 404 20.49 33.26 -10.41
C PRO A 404 19.76 33.95 -11.56
N ILE A 405 19.18 33.15 -12.45
CA ILE A 405 18.45 33.61 -13.63
C ILE A 405 16.93 33.47 -13.49
N PHE A 406 16.46 32.91 -12.38
CA PHE A 406 15.08 32.51 -12.21
C PHE A 406 14.23 33.63 -11.62
N ARG A 407 13.02 33.80 -12.16
CA ARG A 407 12.10 34.87 -11.76
C ARG A 407 11.23 34.46 -10.57
N PRO A 408 10.70 35.43 -9.81
CA PRO A 408 9.69 35.17 -8.79
C PRO A 408 8.52 34.33 -9.33
N GLY A 409 8.07 33.34 -8.56
CA GLY A 409 6.96 32.45 -8.95
C GLY A 409 7.30 31.35 -9.96
N GLN A 410 8.51 31.33 -10.51
CA GLN A 410 8.96 30.23 -11.36
C GLN A 410 9.16 28.95 -10.55
N LEU A 411 8.86 27.80 -11.14
CA LEU A 411 8.97 26.49 -10.51
C LEU A 411 10.09 25.67 -11.14
N LEU A 412 10.92 25.06 -10.32
CA LEU A 412 12.02 24.22 -10.77
C LEU A 412 11.92 22.86 -10.11
N LEU A 413 11.86 21.80 -10.92
CA LEU A 413 11.93 20.43 -10.47
C LEU A 413 13.35 19.92 -10.69
N ASN A 414 14.17 19.98 -9.64
CA ASN A 414 15.57 19.57 -9.65
C ASN A 414 15.69 18.05 -9.43
N ILE A 415 15.16 17.24 -10.37
CA ILE A 415 15.02 15.79 -10.20
C ILE A 415 16.36 15.05 -10.30
N SER A 416 17.29 15.53 -11.14
CA SER A 416 18.65 14.99 -11.24
C SER A 416 19.59 15.46 -10.12
N LEU A 417 19.16 16.45 -9.33
CA LEU A 417 19.77 16.95 -8.09
C LEU A 417 21.16 17.60 -8.23
N ARG A 418 21.69 17.77 -9.44
CA ARG A 418 23.08 18.25 -9.67
C ARG A 418 23.16 19.31 -10.74
N ASP A 419 22.05 19.94 -11.07
CA ASP A 419 21.98 20.88 -12.19
C ASP A 419 22.23 22.31 -11.73
N LEU A 420 21.81 22.63 -10.51
CA LEU A 420 21.79 23.99 -9.96
C LEU A 420 22.98 24.24 -9.02
N GLY A 421 23.60 25.42 -9.15
CA GLY A 421 24.70 25.85 -8.31
C GLY A 421 24.26 26.31 -6.91
N PRO A 422 25.19 26.36 -5.94
CA PRO A 422 24.95 26.86 -4.59
C PRO A 422 24.25 28.22 -4.53
N GLU A 423 24.67 29.17 -5.37
CA GLU A 423 24.13 30.53 -5.44
C GLU A 423 22.65 30.55 -5.83
N VAL A 424 22.26 29.66 -6.76
CA VAL A 424 20.86 29.49 -7.20
C VAL A 424 20.01 28.95 -6.05
N ILE A 425 20.50 27.92 -5.36
CA ILE A 425 19.82 27.31 -4.22
C ILE A 425 19.63 28.35 -3.11
N ALA A 426 20.67 29.10 -2.75
CA ALA A 426 20.62 30.07 -1.66
C ALA A 426 19.59 31.20 -1.84
N GLN A 427 19.16 31.49 -3.07
CA GLN A 427 18.24 32.59 -3.42
C GLN A 427 16.79 32.16 -3.63
N ALA A 428 16.49 30.86 -3.61
CA ALA A 428 15.17 30.31 -3.88
C ALA A 428 14.38 29.95 -2.61
N ASN A 429 13.09 29.63 -2.77
CA ASN A 429 12.41 28.74 -1.84
C ASN A 429 12.88 27.31 -2.13
N ASN A 430 13.38 26.59 -1.14
CA ASN A 430 13.87 25.21 -1.33
C ASN A 430 12.98 24.23 -0.59
N ILE A 431 12.24 23.44 -1.36
CA ILE A 431 11.43 22.34 -0.88
C ILE A 431 12.18 21.04 -1.16
N LEU A 432 12.33 20.21 -0.13
CA LEU A 432 13.01 18.93 -0.19
C LEU A 432 11.99 17.80 0.04
N ASP A 433 12.33 16.56 -0.29
CA ASP A 433 11.50 15.42 0.09
C ASP A 433 11.86 14.89 1.49
N ASP A 434 13.16 14.87 1.82
CA ASP A 434 13.71 14.69 3.16
C ASP A 434 14.96 15.57 3.29
N VAL A 435 15.05 16.35 4.37
CA VAL A 435 16.13 17.33 4.54
C VAL A 435 17.48 16.62 4.64
N GLU A 436 17.58 15.61 5.51
CA GLU A 436 18.88 14.99 5.79
C GLU A 436 19.39 14.13 4.62
N HIS A 437 18.51 13.48 3.86
CA HIS A 437 18.89 12.79 2.63
C HIS A 437 19.34 13.77 1.53
N CYS A 438 18.64 14.89 1.37
CA CYS A 438 19.00 15.88 0.36
C CYS A 438 20.33 16.58 0.64
N LEU A 439 20.83 16.61 1.87
CA LEU A 439 22.10 17.24 2.24
C LEU A 439 23.29 16.27 2.21
N LYS A 440 23.28 15.33 1.26
CA LYS A 440 24.33 14.33 1.06
C LYS A 440 24.62 14.13 -0.42
N ALA A 441 25.67 13.34 -0.70
CA ALA A 441 25.99 12.85 -2.03
C ALA A 441 26.24 13.94 -3.10
N GLN A 442 26.67 15.14 -2.71
CA GLN A 442 27.00 16.24 -3.62
C GLN A 442 25.79 16.63 -4.49
N THR A 443 24.61 16.67 -3.90
CA THR A 443 23.42 17.30 -4.52
C THR A 443 23.54 18.82 -4.46
N SER A 444 22.73 19.54 -5.24
CA SER A 444 22.69 21.00 -5.21
C SER A 444 22.44 21.57 -3.80
N PRO A 445 21.47 21.06 -3.00
CA PRO A 445 21.32 21.49 -1.61
C PRO A 445 22.53 21.17 -0.71
N ASP A 446 23.14 19.98 -0.84
CA ASP A 446 24.34 19.60 -0.10
C ASP A 446 25.51 20.56 -0.36
N LEU A 447 25.78 20.84 -1.64
CA LEU A 447 26.83 21.79 -2.05
C LEU A 447 26.57 23.21 -1.53
N ALA A 448 25.31 23.67 -1.53
CA ALA A 448 24.95 24.96 -0.97
C ALA A 448 25.23 25.04 0.54
N VAL A 449 24.85 24.00 1.30
CA VAL A 449 25.10 23.94 2.75
C VAL A 449 26.61 23.91 3.03
N GLN A 450 27.39 23.17 2.25
CA GLN A 450 28.84 23.13 2.41
C GLN A 450 29.50 24.49 2.13
N GLN A 451 29.06 25.19 1.09
CA GLN A 451 29.60 26.48 0.68
C GLN A 451 29.27 27.58 1.68
N TYR A 452 27.99 27.72 2.06
CA TYR A 452 27.54 28.81 2.93
C TYR A 452 27.63 28.48 4.42
N ARG A 453 27.82 27.19 4.76
CA ARG A 453 27.75 26.68 6.15
C ARG A 453 26.45 27.08 6.84
N ASP A 454 25.39 27.11 6.06
CA ASP A 454 24.07 27.59 6.44
C ASP A 454 23.01 26.66 5.85
N ARG A 455 21.89 26.54 6.56
CA ARG A 455 20.70 25.79 6.15
C ARG A 455 19.46 26.69 6.06
N SER A 456 19.58 27.99 6.34
CA SER A 456 18.45 28.93 6.41
C SER A 456 17.68 29.12 5.10
N PHE A 457 18.31 28.81 3.95
CA PHE A 457 17.67 28.80 2.65
C PHE A 457 16.77 27.58 2.41
N ILE A 458 16.76 26.57 3.29
CA ILE A 458 15.85 25.44 3.22
C ILE A 458 14.49 25.89 3.76
N THR A 459 13.48 25.92 2.90
CA THR A 459 12.12 26.35 3.26
C THR A 459 11.38 25.27 4.04
N GLY A 460 11.53 24.01 3.65
CA GLY A 460 10.91 22.88 4.32
C GLY A 460 10.82 21.63 3.45
N THR A 461 10.04 20.65 3.89
CA THR A 461 9.72 19.46 3.10
C THR A 461 8.45 19.63 2.27
N LEU A 462 8.29 18.81 1.24
CA LEU A 462 7.05 18.78 0.46
C LEU A 462 5.85 18.39 1.33
N ALA A 463 6.04 17.49 2.30
CA ALA A 463 5.01 17.10 3.24
C ALA A 463 4.61 18.25 4.20
N GLN A 464 5.58 19.04 4.67
CA GLN A 464 5.30 20.26 5.43
C GLN A 464 4.50 21.27 4.61
N LEU A 465 4.81 21.42 3.32
CA LEU A 465 4.06 22.28 2.42
C LEU A 465 2.62 21.76 2.22
N MET A 466 2.45 20.45 2.07
CA MET A 466 1.14 19.78 2.00
C MET A 466 0.30 20.01 3.27
N ALA A 467 0.96 20.00 4.42
CA ALA A 467 0.33 20.20 5.72
C ALA A 467 0.10 21.68 6.09
N GLY A 468 0.52 22.63 5.24
CA GLY A 468 0.43 24.07 5.53
C GLY A 468 1.36 24.53 6.66
N GLN A 469 2.43 23.79 6.92
CA GLN A 469 3.41 24.09 7.97
C GLN A 469 4.52 25.04 7.49
N VAL A 470 4.69 25.15 6.17
CA VAL A 470 5.64 26.07 5.53
C VAL A 470 4.94 26.83 4.41
N GLU A 471 5.38 28.07 4.18
CA GLU A 471 4.88 28.94 3.12
C GLU A 471 6.03 29.32 2.17
N LEU A 472 5.70 29.49 0.90
CA LEU A 472 6.65 29.91 -0.13
C LEU A 472 6.67 31.44 -0.24
N ALA A 473 7.86 32.04 -0.17
CA ALA A 473 8.01 33.47 -0.36
C ALA A 473 7.67 33.84 -1.82
N PRO A 474 6.75 34.80 -2.05
CA PRO A 474 6.23 35.09 -3.40
C PRO A 474 7.23 35.83 -4.30
N ASP A 475 8.27 36.41 -3.72
CA ASP A 475 9.35 37.16 -4.38
C ASP A 475 10.51 36.27 -4.84
N ARG A 476 10.38 34.94 -4.73
CA ARG A 476 11.42 33.96 -5.09
C ARG A 476 10.90 32.91 -6.07
N ALA A 477 11.82 32.32 -6.81
CA ALA A 477 11.57 31.05 -7.50
C ALA A 477 11.46 29.92 -6.46
N SER A 478 10.77 28.83 -6.79
CA SER A 478 10.61 27.67 -5.92
C SER A 478 11.22 26.43 -6.54
N ILE A 479 12.15 25.81 -5.81
CA ILE A 479 12.90 24.62 -6.24
C ILE A 479 12.44 23.44 -5.41
N PHE A 480 11.97 22.38 -6.08
CA PHE A 480 11.79 21.07 -5.46
C PHE A 480 12.97 20.18 -5.79
N SER A 481 13.70 19.73 -4.77
CA SER A 481 14.82 18.78 -4.90
C SER A 481 14.49 17.48 -4.15
N PRO A 482 13.96 16.45 -4.82
CA PRO A 482 13.70 15.15 -4.21
C PRO A 482 14.90 14.19 -4.31
N PHE A 483 15.50 13.80 -3.19
CA PHE A 483 16.55 12.78 -3.18
C PHE A 483 16.04 11.42 -3.70
N GLY A 484 14.80 11.09 -3.36
CA GLY A 484 14.16 9.80 -3.59
C GLY A 484 14.29 8.89 -2.38
N LEU A 485 13.16 8.55 -1.78
CA LEU A 485 13.08 7.75 -0.56
C LEU A 485 12.63 6.32 -0.88
N GLY A 486 13.21 5.33 -0.17
CA GLY A 486 12.85 3.92 -0.34
C GLY A 486 11.39 3.64 0.01
N VAL A 487 10.82 4.42 0.94
CA VAL A 487 9.39 4.35 1.31
C VAL A 487 8.45 4.58 0.12
N LEU A 488 8.85 5.41 -0.85
CA LEU A 488 8.05 5.68 -2.05
C LEU A 488 8.01 4.46 -2.98
N ASP A 489 9.14 3.76 -3.10
CA ASP A 489 9.22 2.54 -3.91
C ASP A 489 8.41 1.40 -3.26
N LEU A 490 8.44 1.30 -1.92
CA LEU A 490 7.63 0.33 -1.18
C LEU A 490 6.13 0.60 -1.30
N ALA A 491 5.70 1.86 -1.20
CA ALA A 491 4.28 2.21 -1.27
C ALA A 491 3.67 1.77 -2.61
N VAL A 492 4.31 2.15 -3.71
CA VAL A 492 3.88 1.74 -5.05
C VAL A 492 4.05 0.23 -5.25
N GLY A 493 5.20 -0.33 -4.88
CA GLY A 493 5.48 -1.75 -5.07
C GLY A 493 4.54 -2.68 -4.30
N GLN A 494 4.15 -2.32 -3.08
CA GLN A 494 3.19 -3.07 -2.29
C GLN A 494 1.81 -3.06 -2.94
N ARG A 495 1.32 -1.90 -3.39
CA ARG A 495 0.02 -1.83 -4.10
C ARG A 495 0.04 -2.71 -5.35
N LEU A 496 1.09 -2.60 -6.18
CA LEU A 496 1.23 -3.42 -7.38
C LEU A 496 1.30 -4.91 -7.06
N TYR A 497 2.02 -5.31 -6.01
CA TYR A 497 2.05 -6.69 -5.56
C TYR A 497 0.66 -7.20 -5.16
N GLN A 498 -0.10 -6.42 -4.39
CA GLN A 498 -1.47 -6.81 -3.99
C GLN A 498 -2.41 -6.93 -5.19
N GLN A 499 -2.31 -6.01 -6.14
CA GLN A 499 -3.08 -6.07 -7.40
C GLN A 499 -2.71 -7.33 -8.21
N ALA A 500 -1.41 -7.60 -8.38
CA ALA A 500 -0.92 -8.76 -9.10
C ALA A 500 -1.35 -10.08 -8.43
N LEU A 501 -1.33 -10.12 -7.09
CA LEU A 501 -1.82 -11.27 -6.33
C LEU A 501 -3.33 -11.49 -6.51
N ALA A 502 -4.11 -10.41 -6.46
CA ALA A 502 -5.57 -10.46 -6.59
C ALA A 502 -6.03 -10.92 -7.99
N GLU A 503 -5.31 -10.54 -9.05
CA GLU A 503 -5.61 -10.95 -10.42
C GLU A 503 -4.89 -12.24 -10.86
N GLY A 504 -4.09 -12.85 -9.97
CA GLY A 504 -3.36 -14.10 -10.25
C GLY A 504 -2.16 -13.96 -11.20
N SER A 505 -1.62 -12.74 -11.37
CA SER A 505 -0.46 -12.45 -12.21
C SER A 505 0.87 -12.42 -11.46
N ALA A 506 0.84 -12.49 -10.12
CA ALA A 506 2.03 -12.73 -9.31
C ALA A 506 2.48 -14.20 -9.43
N VAL A 507 3.65 -14.45 -10.01
CA VAL A 507 4.14 -15.82 -10.27
C VAL A 507 4.66 -16.44 -8.98
N PRO A 508 4.05 -17.52 -8.46
CA PRO A 508 4.57 -18.20 -7.28
C PRO A 508 5.85 -18.97 -7.65
N VAL A 509 6.84 -18.91 -6.76
CA VAL A 509 8.06 -19.72 -6.78
C VAL A 509 7.98 -20.70 -5.60
N PRO A 510 7.41 -21.90 -5.80
CA PRO A 510 7.23 -22.86 -4.71
C PRO A 510 8.58 -23.27 -4.14
N ARG A 511 8.66 -23.37 -2.81
CA ARG A 511 9.87 -23.81 -2.08
C ARG A 511 11.10 -22.92 -2.29
N PHE A 512 10.91 -21.63 -2.60
CA PHE A 512 12.02 -20.66 -2.64
C PHE A 512 12.83 -20.68 -1.33
N PHE A 513 12.12 -20.68 -0.20
CA PHE A 513 12.69 -21.08 1.09
C PHE A 513 12.41 -22.57 1.31
N PHE A 514 13.42 -23.41 1.09
CA PHE A 514 13.30 -24.86 1.18
C PHE A 514 13.07 -25.34 2.63
N GLU A 515 13.78 -24.76 3.59
CA GLU A 515 13.66 -25.06 5.02
C GLU A 515 13.27 -23.80 5.80
N SER A 516 11.97 -23.64 6.07
CA SER A 516 11.43 -22.52 6.86
C SER A 516 11.10 -22.89 8.31
N SER A 517 11.23 -24.17 8.66
CA SER A 517 11.10 -24.63 10.05
C SER A 517 12.48 -24.68 10.71
N ARG A 518 12.57 -24.13 11.91
CA ARG A 518 13.74 -24.28 12.77
C ARG A 518 13.88 -25.77 13.19
N TRP A 519 15.10 -26.30 13.12
CA TRP A 519 15.43 -27.68 13.51
C TRP A 519 15.34 -27.92 15.01
#